data_AF-A0A2T2SYI8-F1
#
_entry.id   AF-A0A2T2SYI8-F1
#
_cell.length_a   1.000
_cell.length_b   1.000
_cell.length_c   1.000
_cell.angle_alpha   90.00
_cell.angle_beta   90.00
_cell.angle_gamma   90.00
#
_symmetry.space_group_name_H-M   'P 1'
#
loop_
_entity.id
_entity.type
_entity.pdbx_description
1 polymer ?
#
loop_
_entity_poly.entity_id
_entity_poly.type
_entity_poly.pdbx_seq_one_letter_code
_entity_poly.pdbx_strand_id
1 'polypeptide(L)'
;VQQSLYDRAQERQEDNTRIVDDYDEFREVIGRGGFAWAHWDGTPETEARIQDETSATIRLIPFDRNEHEEGTDMLTDEPSKGRVLFAQAY
;
A
#
# COMPACT_ATOMS: atom_id res chain seq x y z
N VAL A 1 -1.74 -4.27 31.59
CA VAL A 1 -1.69 -5.38 30.60
C VAL A 1 -2.30 -4.95 29.27
N GLN A 2 -3.53 -4.41 29.24
CA GLN A 2 -4.17 -4.01 27.98
C GLN A 2 -3.38 -2.95 27.18
N GLN A 3 -2.92 -1.88 27.84
CA GLN A 3 -2.14 -0.83 27.18
C GLN A 3 -0.87 -1.38 26.53
N SER A 4 -0.08 -2.14 27.29
CA SER A 4 1.15 -2.77 26.78
C SER A 4 0.94 -3.72 25.59
N LEU A 5 -0.20 -4.43 25.53
CA LEU A 5 -0.53 -5.28 24.38
C LEU A 5 -0.90 -4.44 23.16
N TYR A 6 -1.66 -3.36 23.37
CA TYR A 6 -2.00 -2.40 22.32
C TYR A 6 -0.75 -1.72 21.76
N ASP A 7 0.12 -1.17 22.61
CA ASP A 7 1.33 -0.47 22.18
C ASP A 7 2.24 -1.40 21.34
N ARG A 8 2.39 -2.65 21.78
CA ARG A 8 3.17 -3.65 21.04
C ARG A 8 2.53 -4.05 19.70
N ALA A 9 1.21 -4.06 19.62
CA ALA A 9 0.51 -4.34 18.37
C ALA A 9 0.62 -3.15 17.40
N GLN A 10 0.53 -1.92 17.94
CA GLN A 10 0.71 -0.70 17.18
C GLN A 10 2.13 -0.60 16.61
N GLU A 11 3.16 -0.79 17.43
CA GLU A 11 4.56 -0.76 17.00
C GLU A 11 4.82 -1.80 15.88
N ARG A 12 4.28 -3.02 16.04
CA ARG A 12 4.35 -4.04 14.98
C ARG A 12 3.64 -3.62 13.70
N GLN A 13 2.51 -2.94 13.79
CA GLN A 13 1.79 -2.48 12.60
C GLN A 13 2.62 -1.40 11.89
N GLU A 14 3.18 -0.46 12.65
CA GLU A 14 4.04 0.61 12.14
C GLU A 14 5.30 0.04 11.48
N ASP A 15 5.99 -0.90 12.12
CA ASP A 15 7.20 -1.56 11.58
C ASP A 15 6.94 -2.37 10.29
N ASN A 16 5.73 -2.91 10.15
CA ASN A 16 5.33 -3.70 8.98
C ASN A 16 4.59 -2.89 7.92
N THR A 17 4.48 -1.57 8.09
CA THR A 17 3.85 -0.67 7.11
C THR A 17 4.90 0.24 6.52
N ARG A 18 4.98 0.34 5.19
CA ARG A 18 5.94 1.20 4.51
C ARG A 18 5.27 2.07 3.46
N ILE A 19 5.83 3.25 3.23
CA ILE A 19 5.48 4.11 2.10
C ILE A 19 6.49 3.82 1.00
N VAL A 20 6.00 3.56 -0.21
CA VAL A 20 6.83 3.22 -1.37
C VAL A 20 6.35 4.03 -2.58
N ASP A 21 7.31 4.43 -3.41
CA ASP A 21 7.06 5.19 -4.64
C ASP A 21 7.39 4.40 -5.90
N ASP A 22 8.20 3.35 -5.76
CA ASP A 22 8.70 2.52 -6.86
C ASP A 22 8.15 1.09 -6.79
N TYR A 23 7.92 0.50 -7.96
CA TYR A 23 7.31 -0.82 -8.06
C TYR A 23 8.23 -1.97 -7.61
N ASP A 24 9.55 -1.83 -7.74
CA ASP A 24 10.49 -2.83 -7.23
C ASP A 24 10.51 -2.81 -5.70
N GLU A 25 10.52 -1.62 -5.08
CA GLU A 25 10.41 -1.49 -3.63
C GLU A 25 9.06 -2.04 -3.12
N PHE A 26 7.97 -1.72 -3.83
CA PHE A 26 6.65 -2.28 -3.55
C PHE A 26 6.67 -3.82 -3.52
N ARG A 27 7.27 -4.45 -4.54
CA ARG A 27 7.40 -5.91 -4.63
C ARG A 27 8.20 -6.49 -3.48
N GLU A 28 9.29 -5.84 -3.08
CA GLU A 28 10.07 -6.26 -1.92
C GLU A 28 9.26 -6.20 -0.63
N VAL A 29 8.49 -5.14 -0.41
CA VAL A 29 7.66 -4.98 0.80
C VAL A 29 6.56 -6.03 0.85
N ILE A 30 5.83 -6.23 -0.26
CA ILE A 30 4.79 -7.25 -0.35
C ILE A 30 5.37 -8.65 -0.14
N GLY A 31 6.51 -8.96 -0.76
CA GLY A 31 7.16 -10.27 -0.66
C GLY A 31 7.69 -10.61 0.74
N ARG A 32 8.05 -9.61 1.55
CA ARG A 32 8.45 -9.79 2.95
C ARG A 32 7.27 -10.04 3.89
N GLY A 33 6.04 -9.78 3.44
CA GLY A 33 4.84 -9.80 4.25
C GLY A 33 4.70 -8.51 5.06
N GLY A 34 3.75 -7.66 4.67
CA GLY A 34 3.52 -6.36 5.29
C GLY A 34 2.50 -5.54 4.50
N PHE A 35 2.44 -4.25 4.81
CA PHE A 35 1.58 -3.27 4.17
C PHE A 35 2.42 -2.23 3.41
N ALA A 36 1.97 -1.85 2.21
CA ALA A 36 2.62 -0.84 1.39
C ALA A 36 1.63 0.28 1.03
N TRP A 37 1.92 1.52 1.45
CA TRP A 37 1.28 2.73 0.96
C TRP A 37 1.94 3.14 -0.35
N ALA A 38 1.20 3.03 -1.45
CA ALA A 38 1.70 3.36 -2.77
C ALA A 38 0.69 4.20 -3.54
N HIS A 39 1.19 5.04 -4.45
CA HIS A 39 0.34 5.76 -5.39
C HIS A 39 -0.33 4.80 -6.37
N TRP A 40 -1.61 5.04 -6.61
CA TRP A 40 -2.43 4.29 -7.54
C TRP A 40 -3.26 5.24 -8.41
N ASP A 41 -3.32 4.96 -9.71
CA ASP A 41 -4.05 5.73 -10.74
C ASP A 41 -5.58 5.65 -10.60
N GLY A 42 -6.09 4.66 -9.88
CA GLY A 42 -7.54 4.45 -9.71
C GLY A 42 -8.16 3.52 -10.73
N THR A 43 -7.37 2.89 -11.60
CA THR A 43 -7.84 2.01 -12.66
C THR A 43 -7.86 0.54 -12.22
N PRO A 44 -8.89 -0.22 -12.64
CA PRO A 44 -8.98 -1.65 -12.35
C PRO A 44 -7.93 -2.47 -13.12
N GLU A 45 -7.40 -1.95 -14.24
CA GLU A 45 -6.37 -2.62 -15.03
C GLU A 45 -5.03 -2.67 -14.27
N THR A 46 -4.63 -1.56 -13.66
CA THR A 46 -3.44 -1.48 -12.80
C THR A 46 -3.59 -2.37 -11.57
N GLU A 47 -4.77 -2.36 -10.92
CA GLU A 47 -5.04 -3.24 -9.78
C GLU A 47 -4.93 -4.72 -10.16
N ALA A 48 -5.52 -5.13 -11.29
CA ALA A 48 -5.48 -6.51 -11.76
C ALA A 48 -4.04 -6.96 -12.09
N ARG A 49 -3.22 -6.08 -12.68
CA ARG A 49 -1.81 -6.36 -12.95
C ARG A 49 -1.01 -6.55 -11.66
N ILE A 50 -1.17 -5.65 -10.68
CA ILE A 50 -0.53 -5.78 -9.37
C ILE A 50 -0.94 -7.11 -8.71
N GLN A 51 -2.22 -7.46 -8.77
CA GLN A 51 -2.72 -8.71 -8.20
C GLN A 51 -2.12 -9.95 -8.89
N ASP A 52 -2.06 -9.98 -10.22
CA ASP A 52 -1.46 -11.09 -10.96
C ASP A 52 0.04 -11.22 -10.66
N GLU A 53 0.74 -10.10 -10.60
CA GLU A 53 2.19 -10.05 -10.48
C GLU A 53 2.71 -10.25 -9.05
N THR A 54 1.94 -9.86 -8.02
CA THR A 54 2.42 -9.87 -6.62
C THR A 54 1.44 -10.52 -5.64
N SER A 55 0.26 -10.94 -6.11
CA SER A 55 -0.85 -11.41 -5.25
C SER A 55 -1.31 -10.38 -4.21
N ALA A 56 -0.97 -9.10 -4.38
CA ALA A 56 -1.43 -8.03 -3.51
C ALA A 56 -2.76 -7.45 -3.98
N THR A 57 -3.59 -7.03 -3.03
CA THR A 57 -4.82 -6.28 -3.34
C THR A 57 -4.91 -5.05 -2.44
N ILE A 58 -5.73 -4.08 -2.85
CA ILE A 58 -5.97 -2.88 -2.04
C ILE A 58 -6.75 -3.26 -0.77
N ARG A 59 -6.25 -2.84 0.38
CA ARG A 59 -6.84 -3.05 1.71
C ARG A 59 -7.58 -1.83 2.22
N LEU A 60 -7.10 -0.64 1.87
CA LEU A 60 -7.69 0.62 2.29
C LEU A 60 -7.48 1.68 1.21
N ILE A 61 -8.57 2.35 0.87
CA ILE A 61 -8.57 3.58 0.09
C ILE A 61 -9.01 4.70 1.05
N PRO A 62 -8.12 5.62 1.44
CA PRO A 62 -8.51 6.75 2.28
C PRO A 62 -9.52 7.64 1.56
N PHE A 63 -10.56 8.08 2.28
CA PHE A 63 -11.61 8.95 1.72
C PHE A 63 -11.07 10.33 1.34
N ASP A 64 -10.09 10.78 2.10
CA ASP A 64 -9.38 12.04 2.07
C ASP A 64 -8.06 11.97 1.26
N ARG A 65 -7.79 10.87 0.52
CA ARG A 65 -6.52 10.69 -0.21
C ARG A 65 -6.21 11.84 -1.18
N ASN A 66 -7.25 12.43 -1.77
CA ASN A 66 -7.15 13.56 -2.71
C ASN A 66 -6.66 14.85 -2.05
N GLU A 67 -6.67 14.93 -0.72
CA GLU A 67 -6.26 16.10 0.06
C GLU A 67 -4.83 15.96 0.60
N HIS A 68 -4.21 14.80 0.44
CA HIS A 68 -2.89 14.49 1.01
C HIS A 68 -1.75 14.83 0.05
N GLU A 69 -1.52 13.94 -0.91
CA GLU A 69 -0.34 13.99 -1.78
C GLU A 69 -0.77 13.51 -3.17
N GLU A 70 -0.65 14.38 -4.16
CA GLU A 70 -0.72 13.96 -5.57
C GLU A 70 0.62 13.32 -5.94
N GLY A 71 0.58 12.31 -6.79
CA GLY A 71 1.78 11.64 -7.22
C GLY A 71 1.54 10.87 -8.50
N THR A 72 2.36 9.85 -8.71
CA THR A 72 2.37 9.07 -9.92
C THR A 72 2.20 7.61 -9.55
N ASP A 73 1.33 6.90 -10.26
CA ASP A 73 1.16 5.46 -10.12
C ASP A 73 2.49 4.74 -10.32
N MET A 74 2.83 3.88 -9.37
CA MET A 74 4.13 3.19 -9.34
C MET A 74 4.35 2.23 -10.52
N LEU A 75 3.28 1.79 -11.21
CA LEU A 75 3.32 0.80 -12.29
C LEU A 75 3.11 1.41 -13.67
N THR A 76 2.23 2.39 -13.80
CA THR A 76 1.81 2.96 -15.10
C THR A 76 2.36 4.35 -15.39
N ASP A 77 2.99 4.99 -14.41
CA ASP A 77 3.38 6.40 -14.47
C ASP A 77 2.20 7.37 -14.67
N GLU A 78 0.95 6.92 -14.51
CA GLU A 78 -0.23 7.77 -14.63
C GLU A 78 -0.47 8.63 -13.37
N PRO A 79 -1.14 9.78 -13.48
CA PRO A 79 -1.43 10.62 -12.32
C PRO A 79 -2.26 9.91 -11.25
N SER A 80 -1.75 9.90 -10.02
CA SER A 80 -2.42 9.36 -8.85
C SER A 80 -2.98 10.48 -7.97
N LYS A 81 -4.24 10.33 -7.55
CA LYS A 81 -4.89 11.26 -6.62
C LYS A 81 -4.50 11.05 -5.16
N GLY A 82 -3.63 10.08 -4.87
CA GLY A 82 -3.18 9.79 -3.53
C GLY A 82 -2.98 8.30 -3.27
N ARG A 83 -2.29 8.02 -2.17
CA ARG A 83 -1.85 6.67 -1.84
C ARG A 83 -3.00 5.77 -1.37
N VAL A 84 -2.85 4.49 -1.67
CA VAL A 84 -3.70 3.41 -1.15
C VAL A 84 -2.84 2.37 -0.46
N LEU A 85 -3.45 1.62 0.47
CA LEU A 85 -2.74 0.59 1.22
C LEU A 85 -2.92 -0.75 0.53
N PHE A 86 -1.81 -1.37 0.12
CA PHE A 86 -1.77 -2.71 -0.42
C PHE A 86 -1.25 -3.71 0.62
N ALA A 87 -1.70 -4.96 0.51
CA ALA A 87 -1.08 -6.10 1.17
C ALA A 87 -1.41 -7.40 0.41
N GLN A 88 -0.56 -8.41 0.57
CA GLN A 88 -0.79 -9.75 0.01
C GLN A 88 -2.17 -10.29 0.42
N ALA A 89 -2.88 -10.91 -0.52
CA ALA A 89 -4.15 -11.59 -0.27
C ALA A 89 -3.95 -12.97 0.37
N TYR A 90 -4.81 -13.27 1.35
CA TYR A 90 -4.88 -14.55 2.06
C TYR A 90 -5.57 -15.63 1.23
#